data_AF-A0A7Y1TTN8-F1
#
_entry.id   AF-A0A7Y1TTN8-F1
#
_cell.length_a   1.000
_cell.length_b   1.000
_cell.length_c   1.000
_cell.angle_alpha   90.00
_cell.angle_beta   90.00
_cell.angle_gamma   90.00
#
_symmetry.space_group_name_H-M   'P 1'
#
loop_
_entity.id
_entity.type
_entity.pdbx_description
1 polymer ?
#
loop_
_entity_poly.entity_id
_entity_poly.type
_entity_poly.pdbx_seq_one_letter_code
_entity_poly.pdbx_strand_id
1 'polypeptide(L)' 'MIIDCSTCAMQHTEACDDCIVTALIDGGPLTLDGGESAALENLAEAGLVAPIRLVPLVRPDDAATG' A
#
# COMPACT_ATOMS: atom_id res chain seq x y z
N MET A 1 -19.87 -7.01 4.21
CA MET A 1 -20.10 -5.85 3.31
C MET A 1 -19.45 -6.18 1.98
N ILE A 2 -20.15 -6.01 0.86
CA ILE A 2 -19.61 -6.27 -0.49
C ILE A 2 -19.43 -4.91 -1.17
N ILE A 3 -18.23 -4.67 -1.70
CA ILE A 3 -17.94 -3.49 -2.54
C ILE A 3 -17.98 -3.96 -3.99
N ASP A 4 -18.88 -3.38 -4.79
CA ASP A 4 -19.03 -3.70 -6.20
C ASP A 4 -18.88 -2.44 -7.07
N CYS A 5 -17.67 -2.27 -7.63
CA CYS A 5 -17.34 -1.14 -8.49
C CYS A 5 -18.21 -1.06 -9.75
N SER A 6 -18.78 -2.17 -10.23
CA SER A 6 -19.63 -2.17 -11.43
C SER A 6 -20.99 -1.49 -11.23
N THR A 7 -21.40 -1.31 -9.97
CA THR A 7 -22.64 -0.60 -9.59
C THR A 7 -22.38 0.75 -8.92
N CYS A 8 -21.11 1.17 -8.83
CA CYS A 8 -20.73 2.42 -8.19
C CYS A 8 -21.12 3.61 -9.07
N ALA A 9 -21.90 4.55 -8.53
CA ALA A 9 -22.32 5.76 -9.26
C ALA A 9 -21.14 6.66 -9.69
N MET A 10 -19.99 6.53 -9.03
CA MET A 10 -18.77 7.29 -9.32
C MET A 10 -17.80 6.55 -10.25
N GLN A 11 -18.17 5.37 -10.76
CA GLN A 11 -17.30 4.58 -11.63
C GLN A 11 -16.89 5.39 -12.86
N HIS A 12 -15.60 5.34 -13.23
CA HIS A 12 -15.02 6.06 -14.37
C HIS A 12 -15.01 7.59 -14.23
N THR A 13 -15.04 8.10 -13.00
CA THR A 13 -14.83 9.52 -12.70
C THR A 13 -13.49 9.74 -11.98
N GLU A 14 -13.07 11.00 -11.81
CA GLU A 14 -11.87 11.37 -11.04
C GLU A 14 -11.89 10.88 -9.58
N ALA A 15 -13.07 10.57 -9.03
CA ALA A 15 -13.17 9.97 -7.70
C ALA A 15 -12.58 8.54 -7.64
N CYS A 16 -12.38 7.87 -8.78
CA CYS A 16 -11.70 6.58 -8.82
C CYS A 16 -10.19 6.69 -8.56
N ASP A 17 -9.57 7.83 -8.86
CA ASP A 17 -8.12 8.01 -8.72
C ASP A 17 -7.68 8.04 -7.25
N ASP A 18 -8.55 8.53 -6.36
CA ASP A 18 -8.36 8.55 -4.90
C ASP A 18 -9.24 7.50 -4.17
N CYS A 19 -9.76 6.50 -4.90
CA CYS A 19 -10.60 5.47 -4.30
C CYS A 19 -9.76 4.40 -3.59
N ILE A 20 -10.19 3.99 -2.39
CA ILE A 20 -9.56 2.88 -1.64
C ILE A 20 -9.51 1.57 -2.44
N VAL A 21 -10.46 1.32 -3.34
CA VAL A 21 -10.46 0.10 -4.18
C VAL A 21 -9.32 0.13 -5.20
N THR A 22 -9.07 1.29 -5.82
CA THR A 22 -7.94 1.50 -6.72
C THR A 22 -6.63 1.29 -5.97
N ALA A 23 -6.51 1.86 -4.77
CA ALA A 23 -5.33 1.66 -3.93
C ALA A 23 -5.08 0.17 -3.56
N LEU A 24 -6.14 -0.61 -3.37
CA LEU A 24 -6.05 -2.03 -3.00
C LEU A 24 -5.78 -2.96 -4.20
N ILE A 25 -6.30 -2.64 -5.39
CA ILE A 25 -6.20 -3.51 -6.57
C ILE A 25 -5.06 -3.10 -7.50
N ASP A 26 -4.87 -1.79 -7.70
CA ASP A 26 -3.93 -1.21 -8.65
C ASP A 26 -2.72 -0.55 -7.97
N GLY A 27 -2.62 -0.70 -6.65
CA GLY A 27 -1.47 -0.27 -5.87
C GLY A 27 -0.21 -1.02 -6.28
N GLY A 28 0.56 -0.45 -7.19
CA GLY A 28 1.92 -0.90 -7.53
C GLY A 28 2.89 -0.73 -6.34
N PRO A 29 4.13 -1.22 -6.48
CA PRO A 29 5.13 -1.07 -5.43
C PRO A 29 5.38 0.42 -5.13
N LEU A 30 5.14 0.81 -3.89
CA LEU A 30 5.48 2.13 -3.39
C LEU A 30 6.97 2.16 -3.04
N THR A 31 7.71 3.09 -3.63
CA THR A 31 9.10 3.39 -3.23
C THR A 31 9.06 4.57 -2.28
N LEU A 32 9.59 4.38 -1.07
CA LEU A 32 9.79 5.45 -0.10
C LEU A 32 11.25 5.87 -0.14
N ASP A 33 11.51 7.17 -0.19
CA ASP A 33 12.82 7.69 0.11
C ASP A 33 13.13 7.60 1.62
N GLY A 34 14.38 7.90 2.00
CA GLY A 34 14.80 7.81 3.40
C GLY A 34 14.08 8.79 4.34
N GLY A 35 13.70 9.97 3.84
CA GLY A 35 12.97 10.96 4.60
C GLY A 35 11.50 10.55 4.79
N GLU A 36 10.88 10.01 3.74
CA GLU A 36 9.51 9.49 3.78
C GLU A 36 9.39 8.29 4.72
N SER A 37 10.35 7.36 4.68
CA SER A 37 10.41 6.23 5.63
C SER A 37 10.51 6.73 7.07
N ALA A 38 11.43 7.67 7.34
CA ALA A 38 11.60 8.25 8.67
C ALA A 38 10.35 9.00 9.14
N ALA A 39 9.65 9.69 8.25
CA ALA A 39 8.40 10.38 8.59
C ALA A 39 7.32 9.37 9.01
N LEU A 40 7.15 8.27 8.27
CA LEU A 40 6.20 7.21 8.61
C LEU A 40 6.54 6.51 9.93
N GLU A 41 7.83 6.30 10.21
CA GLU A 41 8.30 5.76 11.49
C GLU A 41 7.95 6.70 12.66
N ASN A 42 8.20 8.01 12.54
CA ASN A 42 7.84 9.00 13.55
C ASN A 42 6.32 9.02 13.83
N LEU A 43 5.50 8.92 12.77
CA LEU A 43 4.04 8.86 12.90
C LEU A 43 3.60 7.57 13.61
N ALA A 44 4.28 6.44 13.35
CA ALA A 44 3.99 5.17 13.99
C ALA A 44 4.38 5.18 15.48
N GLU A 45 5.53 5.76 15.83
CA GLU A 45 5.95 5.95 17.23
C GLU A 45 4.97 6.84 18.00
N ALA A 46 4.41 7.86 17.34
CA ALA A 46 3.37 8.71 17.91
C ALA A 46 1.98 8.03 17.97
N GLY A 47 1.82 6.83 17.43
CA GLY A 47 0.55 6.09 17.40
C GLY A 47 -0.49 6.63 16.42
N LEU A 48 -0.08 7.44 15.43
CA LEU A 48 -0.96 8.05 14.42
C LEU A 48 -1.19 7.12 13.22
N VAL A 49 -0.25 6.22 12.93
CA VAL A 49 -0.34 5.22 11.87
C VAL A 49 0.18 3.87 12.36
N ALA A 50 -0.11 2.80 11.61
CA ALA A 50 0.50 1.50 11.89
C ALA A 50 1.99 1.50 11.51
N PRO A 51 2.86 0.78 12.24
CA PRO A 51 4.26 0.64 11.86
C PRO A 51 4.39 -0.06 10.50
N ILE A 52 5.45 0.30 9.76
CA ILE A 52 5.80 -0.34 8.49
C ILE A 52 6.12 -1.82 8.76
N ARG A 53 5.38 -2.74 8.10
CA ARG A 53 5.52 -4.20 8.24
C ARG A 53 6.03 -4.84 6.95
N LEU A 54 7.07 -4.25 6.35
CA LEU A 54 7.72 -4.81 5.17
C LEU A 54 8.69 -5.92 5.60
N VAL A 55 8.19 -7.15 5.60
CA VAL A 55 9.03 -8.34 5.82
C VAL A 55 9.51 -8.83 4.46
N PRO A 56 10.83 -8.94 4.21
CA PRO A 56 11.34 -9.46 2.95
C PRO A 56 10.75 -10.85 2.65
N LEU A 57 10.15 -11.01 1.47
CA LEU A 57 9.76 -12.31 0.98
C LEU A 57 11.00 -12.97 0.37
N VAL A 58 11.62 -13.89 1.10
CA VAL A 58 12.70 -14.71 0.55
C VAL A 58 12.08 -15.68 -0.45
N ARG A 59 12.37 -15.55 -1.74
CA ARG A 59 11.95 -16.57 -2.70
C ARG A 59 12.90 -17.77 -2.56
N PRO A 60 12.40 -19.01 -2.73
CA PRO A 60 13.22 -20.21 -2.61
C PRO A 60 14.48 -20.19 -3.50
N ASP A 61 14.39 -19.54 -4.66
CA ASP A 61 15.50 -19.42 -5.62
C ASP A 61 16.60 -18.45 -5.13
N ASP A 62 16.25 -17.45 -4.32
CA ASP A 62 17.22 -16.50 -3.73
C ASP A 62 18.05 -17.17 -2.62
N ALA A 63 17.49 -18.19 -1.95
CA ALA A 63 18.14 -18.91 -0.86
C ALA A 63 19.18 -19.94 -1.35
N ALA A 64 19.13 -20.37 -2.62
CA ALA A 64 20.04 -21.35 -3.18
C ALA A 64 21.38 -20.75 -3.66
N THR A 65 21.50 -19.42 -3.66
CA THR A 65 22.67 -18.68 -4.18
C THR A 65 23.51 -18.03 -3.06
N GLY A 66 23.13 -18.22 -1.79
CA GLY A 66 23.77 -17.61 -0.61
C GLY A 66 24.69 -18.56 0.16
#